data_AF-A0A2S4LAT4-F1
#
_entry.id   AF-A0A2S4LAT4-F1
#
_cell.length_a   1.000
_cell.length_b   1.000
_cell.length_c   1.000
_cell.angle_alpha   90.00
_cell.angle_beta   90.00
_cell.angle_gamma   90.00
#
_symmetry.space_group_name_H-M   'P 1'
#
loop_
_entity.id
_entity.type
_entity.pdbx_description
1 polymer ?
#
loop_
_entity_poly.entity_id
_entity_poly.type
_entity_poly.pdbx_seq_one_letter_code
_entity_poly.pdbx_strand_id
1 'polypeptide(L)'
;MYGDLGVKLVQHAKRTKNLAHLPPYQAEIVRAVTREVRDLDKDVADLLEPFQGTFDPAADQAVACTLLVNHLSMRRNKRCLLAYHRTRTDKLEELVWNGSDVVDLSGQQVRESNGGANGAPQAGGGGSTSSLSPQEEEYVRQYSDLLAAYKGQWTDVDLTGSLEPPRDLFIDVRVLKDAGEIQTEYGHVPRFLARP
;
A
#
# COMPACT_ATOMS: atom_id res chain seq x y z
N MET A 1 -11.35 -9.93 -22.78
CA MET A 1 -12.00 -8.66 -23.17
C MET A 1 -11.15 -7.51 -22.64
N TYR A 2 -11.23 -6.32 -23.23
CA TYR A 2 -10.49 -5.15 -22.73
C TYR A 2 -10.89 -4.84 -21.28
N GLY A 3 -9.90 -4.55 -20.43
CA GLY A 3 -10.12 -4.10 -19.05
C GLY A 3 -10.45 -5.19 -18.03
N ASP A 4 -10.45 -6.48 -18.39
CA ASP A 4 -10.67 -7.59 -17.44
C ASP A 4 -9.61 -7.60 -16.33
N LEU A 5 -8.35 -7.30 -16.68
CA LEU A 5 -7.24 -7.21 -15.73
C LEU A 5 -7.43 -6.03 -14.76
N GLY A 6 -7.91 -4.89 -15.26
CA GLY A 6 -8.24 -3.74 -14.44
C GLY A 6 -9.34 -4.05 -13.41
N VAL A 7 -10.34 -4.84 -13.78
CA VAL A 7 -11.41 -5.27 -12.85
C VAL A 7 -10.85 -6.18 -11.77
N LYS A 8 -9.98 -7.15 -12.12
CA LYS A 8 -9.32 -8.02 -11.14
C LYS A 8 -8.50 -7.21 -10.12
N LEU A 9 -7.79 -6.19 -10.59
CA LEU A 9 -7.00 -5.30 -9.73
C LEU A 9 -7.89 -4.52 -8.75
N VAL A 10 -9.04 -4.01 -9.20
CA VAL A 10 -10.00 -3.31 -8.34
C VAL A 10 -10.66 -4.26 -7.34
N GLN A 11 -10.97 -5.49 -7.74
CA GLN A 11 -11.49 -6.51 -6.81
C GLN A 11 -10.47 -6.82 -5.72
N HIS A 12 -9.19 -6.92 -6.09
CA HIS A 12 -8.12 -7.07 -5.11
C HIS A 12 -8.07 -5.86 -4.16
N ALA A 13 -8.10 -4.63 -4.68
CA ALA A 13 -8.15 -3.42 -3.86
C ALA A 13 -9.33 -3.41 -2.87
N LYS A 14 -10.51 -3.85 -3.32
CA LYS A 14 -11.70 -3.98 -2.46
C LYS A 14 -11.47 -4.96 -1.31
N ARG A 15 -10.81 -6.09 -1.56
CA ARG A 15 -10.45 -7.05 -0.50
C ARG A 15 -9.48 -6.41 0.49
N THR A 16 -8.45 -5.70 0.00
CA THR A 16 -7.46 -5.02 0.84
C THR A 16 -8.08 -4.04 1.84
N LYS A 17 -9.16 -3.33 1.48
CA LYS A 17 -9.85 -2.42 2.41
C LYS A 17 -10.34 -3.10 3.69
N ASN A 18 -10.71 -4.38 3.61
CA ASN A 18 -11.28 -5.14 4.73
C ASN A 18 -10.21 -5.89 5.54
N LEU A 19 -8.96 -5.91 5.08
CA LEU A 19 -7.87 -6.60 5.78
C LEU A 19 -7.16 -5.61 6.73
N ALA A 20 -6.70 -6.14 7.87
CA ALA A 20 -5.88 -5.40 8.82
C ALA A 20 -4.42 -5.25 8.35
N HIS A 21 -3.90 -6.24 7.62
CA HIS A 21 -2.56 -6.21 7.04
C HIS A 21 -2.61 -5.93 5.53
N LEU A 22 -1.52 -5.35 5.01
CA LEU A 22 -1.40 -5.09 3.58
C LEU A 22 -0.94 -6.35 2.83
N PRO A 23 -1.72 -6.85 1.86
CA PRO A 23 -1.31 -8.00 1.04
C PRO A 23 -0.20 -7.61 0.04
N PRO A 24 0.51 -8.60 -0.53
CA PRO A 24 1.58 -8.37 -1.49
C PRO A 24 1.16 -7.54 -2.70
N TYR A 25 2.02 -6.61 -3.10
CA TYR A 25 1.84 -5.78 -4.29
C TYR A 25 1.76 -6.62 -5.56
N GLN A 26 0.67 -6.51 -6.34
CA GLN A 26 0.54 -7.21 -7.63
C GLN A 26 1.30 -6.53 -8.77
N ALA A 27 2.63 -6.62 -8.76
CA ALA A 27 3.47 -6.08 -9.82
C ALA A 27 3.09 -6.61 -11.21
N GLU A 28 2.77 -7.91 -11.33
CA GLU A 28 2.48 -8.54 -12.61
C GLU A 28 1.17 -8.03 -13.24
N ILE A 29 0.11 -7.87 -12.44
CA ILE A 29 -1.17 -7.35 -12.95
C ILE A 29 -1.01 -5.88 -13.35
N VAL A 30 -0.31 -5.08 -12.54
CA VAL A 30 -0.04 -3.66 -12.86
C VAL A 30 0.79 -3.54 -14.15
N ARG A 31 1.83 -4.36 -14.33
CA ARG A 31 2.63 -4.41 -15.56
C ARG A 31 1.82 -4.88 -16.77
N ALA A 32 0.86 -5.78 -16.58
CA ALA A 32 -0.01 -6.25 -17.66
C ALA A 32 -1.00 -5.17 -18.09
N VAL A 33 -1.65 -4.49 -17.13
CA VAL A 33 -2.58 -3.37 -17.43
C VAL A 33 -1.84 -2.19 -18.07
N THR A 34 -0.62 -1.88 -17.63
CA THR A 34 0.17 -0.80 -18.25
C THR A 34 0.64 -1.15 -19.67
N ARG A 35 0.97 -2.42 -19.95
CA ARG A 35 1.22 -2.88 -21.33
C ARG A 35 -0.04 -2.76 -22.18
N GLU A 36 -1.19 -3.23 -21.70
CA GLU A 36 -2.47 -3.11 -22.40
C GLU A 36 -2.81 -1.65 -22.76
N VAL A 37 -2.56 -0.70 -21.86
CA VAL A 37 -2.76 0.74 -22.14
C VAL A 37 -1.81 1.23 -23.24
N ARG A 38 -0.54 0.81 -23.24
CA ARG A 38 0.43 1.20 -24.27
C ARG A 38 0.13 0.56 -25.62
N ASP A 39 -0.35 -0.68 -25.62
CA ASP A 39 -0.74 -1.38 -26.84
C ASP A 39 -1.96 -0.69 -27.47
N LEU A 40 -2.98 -0.33 -26.66
CA LEU A 40 -4.13 0.46 -27.12
C LEU A 40 -3.75 1.85 -27.65
N ASP A 41 -2.77 2.51 -27.02
CA ASP A 41 -2.27 3.81 -27.47
C ASP A 41 -1.54 3.69 -28.81
N LYS A 42 -0.74 2.63 -28.98
CA LYS A 42 -0.09 2.30 -30.25
C LYS A 42 -1.11 2.00 -31.34
N ASP A 43 -2.13 1.19 -31.06
CA ASP A 43 -3.20 0.89 -32.02
C ASP A 43 -3.95 2.17 -32.45
N VAL A 44 -4.17 3.10 -31.52
CA VAL A 44 -4.76 4.42 -31.83
C VAL A 44 -3.83 5.25 -32.73
N ALA A 45 -2.52 5.23 -32.48
CA ALA A 45 -1.54 5.94 -33.31
C ALA A 45 -1.48 5.36 -34.73
N ASP A 46 -1.43 4.03 -34.86
CA ASP A 46 -1.39 3.32 -36.14
C ASP A 46 -2.67 3.56 -36.96
N LEU A 47 -3.84 3.64 -36.30
CA LEU A 47 -5.11 4.00 -36.94
C LEU A 47 -5.17 5.46 -37.43
N LEU A 48 -4.47 6.37 -36.75
CA LEU A 48 -4.45 7.79 -37.09
C LEU A 48 -3.36 8.18 -38.10
N GLU A 49 -2.32 7.34 -38.27
CA GLU A 49 -1.23 7.57 -39.21
C GLU A 49 -1.70 7.92 -40.64
N PRO A 50 -2.70 7.23 -41.23
CA PRO A 50 -3.16 7.52 -42.60
C PRO A 50 -3.79 8.91 -42.76
N PHE A 51 -4.33 9.48 -41.68
CA PHE A 51 -5.08 10.72 -41.71
C PHE A 51 -4.19 11.96 -41.58
N GLN A 52 -2.92 11.81 -41.19
CA GLN A 52 -1.92 12.89 -41.07
C GLN A 52 -2.46 14.18 -40.40
N GLY A 53 -3.33 14.04 -39.39
CA GLY A 53 -3.94 15.15 -38.65
C GLY A 53 -5.22 15.76 -39.25
N THR A 54 -5.64 15.32 -40.44
CA THR A 54 -6.91 15.73 -41.09
C THR A 54 -7.95 14.60 -40.98
N PHE A 55 -8.26 14.20 -39.75
CA PHE A 55 -9.29 13.19 -39.50
C PHE A 55 -10.67 13.85 -39.45
N ASP A 56 -11.58 13.46 -40.35
CA ASP A 56 -12.99 13.85 -40.30
C ASP A 56 -13.85 12.70 -39.73
N PRO A 57 -14.37 12.83 -38.49
CA PRO A 57 -15.21 11.81 -37.87
C PRO A 57 -16.51 11.51 -38.61
N ALA A 58 -17.02 12.43 -39.44
CA ALA A 58 -18.26 12.24 -40.19
C ALA A 58 -18.04 11.41 -41.45
N ALA A 59 -16.86 11.50 -42.07
CA ALA A 59 -16.49 10.71 -43.24
C ALA A 59 -16.19 9.24 -42.86
N ASP A 60 -15.48 9.03 -41.75
CA ASP A 60 -15.04 7.69 -41.30
C ASP A 60 -15.63 7.31 -39.93
N GLN A 61 -16.95 7.14 -39.90
CA GLN A 61 -17.69 6.83 -38.67
C GLN A 61 -17.22 5.54 -37.97
N ALA A 62 -16.81 4.52 -38.72
CA ALA A 62 -16.32 3.25 -38.14
C ALA A 62 -14.99 3.42 -37.40
N VAL A 63 -14.07 4.22 -37.96
CA VAL A 63 -12.79 4.54 -37.34
C VAL A 63 -13.02 5.42 -36.11
N ALA A 64 -13.91 6.41 -36.19
CA ALA A 64 -14.27 7.26 -35.08
C ALA A 64 -14.81 6.46 -33.88
N CYS A 65 -15.70 5.49 -34.12
CA CYS A 65 -16.19 4.60 -33.06
C CYS A 65 -15.06 3.76 -32.44
N THR A 66 -14.14 3.23 -33.25
CA THR A 66 -13.01 2.42 -32.76
C THR A 66 -12.06 3.25 -31.89
N LEU A 67 -11.71 4.46 -32.34
CA LEU A 67 -10.90 5.40 -31.57
C LEU A 67 -11.55 5.75 -30.23
N LEU A 68 -12.87 5.99 -30.23
CA LEU A 68 -13.61 6.27 -29.00
C LEU A 68 -13.58 5.08 -28.03
N VAL A 69 -13.81 3.85 -28.53
CA VAL A 69 -13.78 2.64 -27.70
C VAL A 69 -12.38 2.42 -27.10
N ASN A 70 -11.32 2.58 -27.89
CA ASN A 70 -9.94 2.47 -27.40
C ASN A 70 -9.64 3.55 -26.36
N HIS A 71 -10.04 4.80 -26.60
CA HIS A 71 -9.86 5.89 -25.65
C HIS A 71 -10.59 5.66 -24.32
N LEU A 72 -11.85 5.22 -24.37
CA LEU A 72 -12.62 4.89 -23.17
C LEU A 72 -12.00 3.72 -22.41
N SER A 73 -11.49 2.71 -23.12
CA SER A 73 -10.80 1.56 -22.54
C SER A 73 -9.50 1.95 -21.84
N MET A 74 -8.67 2.81 -22.45
CA MET A 74 -7.47 3.37 -21.83
C MET A 74 -7.80 4.16 -20.56
N ARG A 75 -8.81 5.04 -20.61
CA ARG A 75 -9.25 5.81 -19.44
C ARG A 75 -9.77 4.91 -18.32
N ARG A 76 -10.46 3.83 -18.67
CA ARG A 76 -10.93 2.82 -17.71
C ARG A 76 -9.75 2.15 -17.00
N ASN A 77 -8.76 1.68 -17.75
CA ASN A 77 -7.56 1.04 -17.19
C ASN A 77 -6.77 2.00 -16.28
N LYS A 78 -6.57 3.26 -16.70
CA LYS A 78 -5.93 4.28 -15.87
C LYS A 78 -6.69 4.53 -14.56
N ARG A 79 -8.02 4.59 -14.60
CA ARG A 79 -8.86 4.75 -13.41
C ARG A 79 -8.72 3.55 -12.45
N CYS A 80 -8.69 2.33 -12.96
CA CYS A 80 -8.51 1.12 -12.16
C CYS A 80 -7.13 1.10 -11.47
N LEU A 81 -6.06 1.46 -12.18
CA LEU A 81 -4.71 1.57 -11.62
C LEU A 81 -4.66 2.60 -10.49
N LEU A 82 -5.15 3.82 -10.73
CA LEU A 82 -5.15 4.88 -9.72
C LEU A 82 -5.98 4.51 -8.48
N ALA A 83 -7.13 3.86 -8.66
CA ALA A 83 -7.95 3.41 -7.55
C ALA A 83 -7.25 2.34 -6.69
N TYR A 84 -6.53 1.42 -7.31
CA TYR A 84 -5.73 0.41 -6.62
C TYR A 84 -4.60 1.06 -5.82
N HIS A 85 -3.80 1.93 -6.46
CA HIS A 85 -2.70 2.62 -5.78
C HIS A 85 -3.20 3.51 -4.64
N ARG A 86 -4.25 4.31 -4.86
CA ARG A 86 -4.83 5.15 -3.80
C ARG A 86 -5.30 4.33 -2.60
N THR A 87 -5.96 3.20 -2.85
CA THR A 87 -6.42 2.33 -1.75
C THR A 87 -5.24 1.77 -0.94
N ARG A 88 -4.11 1.49 -1.59
CA ARG A 88 -2.90 1.02 -0.89
C ARG A 88 -2.21 2.14 -0.14
N THR A 89 -2.07 3.33 -0.73
CA THR A 89 -1.49 4.49 -0.02
C THR A 89 -2.33 4.90 1.18
N ASP A 90 -3.67 4.89 1.07
CA ASP A 90 -4.58 5.15 2.21
C ASP A 90 -4.27 4.22 3.39
N LYS A 91 -4.04 2.93 3.11
CA LYS A 91 -3.70 1.94 4.13
C LYS A 91 -2.29 2.11 4.69
N LEU A 92 -1.33 2.48 3.86
CA LEU A 92 0.03 2.76 4.31
C LEU A 92 0.07 4.00 5.21
N GLU A 93 -0.63 5.07 4.81
CA GLU A 93 -0.78 6.28 5.61
C GLU A 93 -1.41 5.94 6.98
N GLU A 94 -2.52 5.17 7.00
CA GLU A 94 -3.17 4.72 8.25
C GLU A 94 -2.18 3.95 9.17
N LEU A 95 -1.35 3.08 8.60
CA LEU A 95 -0.36 2.32 9.37
C LEU A 95 0.75 3.21 9.96
N VAL A 96 1.20 4.22 9.21
CA VAL A 96 2.18 5.21 9.69
C VAL A 96 1.58 6.03 10.84
N TRP A 97 0.32 6.45 10.73
CA TRP A 97 -0.37 7.17 11.81
C TRP A 97 -0.59 6.32 13.06
N ASN A 98 -0.76 5.01 12.90
CA ASN A 98 -0.86 4.05 14.01
C ASN A 98 0.51 3.69 14.62
N GLY A 99 1.62 4.32 14.18
CA GLY A 99 2.95 4.11 14.73
C GLY A 99 3.63 2.81 14.26
N SER A 100 3.15 2.18 13.19
CA SER A 100 3.86 1.04 12.58
C SER A 100 5.06 1.55 11.79
N ASP A 101 6.28 1.17 12.18
CA ASP A 101 7.47 1.53 11.45
C ASP A 101 7.58 0.74 10.14
N VAL A 102 8.26 1.30 9.13
CA VAL A 102 8.50 0.67 7.81
C VAL A 102 9.15 -0.71 7.97
N VAL A 103 10.00 -0.85 8.99
CA VAL A 103 10.66 -2.11 9.35
C VAL A 103 9.64 -3.14 9.84
N ASP A 104 8.67 -2.74 10.67
CA ASP A 104 7.63 -3.63 11.18
C ASP A 104 6.65 -4.05 10.08
N LEU A 105 6.37 -3.17 9.13
CA LEU A 105 5.55 -3.46 7.95
C LEU A 105 6.20 -4.51 7.03
N SER A 106 7.53 -4.47 6.89
CA SER A 106 8.29 -5.49 6.16
C SER A 106 8.36 -6.84 6.91
N GLY A 107 8.29 -6.81 8.26
CA GLY A 107 8.44 -7.96 9.15
C GLY A 107 7.14 -8.68 9.55
N GLN A 108 5.97 -8.05 9.39
CA GLN A 108 4.67 -8.61 9.83
C GLN A 108 4.32 -9.98 9.20
N GLN A 109 4.87 -10.33 8.03
CA GLN A 109 4.67 -11.68 7.44
C GLN A 109 5.48 -12.80 8.11
N VAL A 110 6.61 -12.49 8.76
CA VAL A 110 7.46 -13.51 9.41
C VAL A 110 6.77 -14.04 10.68
N ARG A 111 5.92 -13.25 11.33
CA ARG A 111 5.24 -13.67 12.56
C ARG A 111 4.01 -14.55 12.33
N GLU A 112 3.23 -14.33 11.27
CA GLU A 112 2.06 -15.19 10.98
C GLU A 112 2.46 -16.54 10.35
N SER A 113 3.58 -16.60 9.62
CA SER A 113 4.10 -17.86 9.06
C SER A 113 4.68 -18.80 10.12
N ASN A 114 5.10 -18.28 11.28
CA ASN A 114 5.62 -19.06 12.41
C ASN A 114 4.56 -19.43 13.47
N GLY A 115 3.26 -19.23 13.19
CA GLY A 115 2.16 -19.67 14.05
C GLY A 115 1.88 -21.19 14.00
N GLY A 116 2.66 -21.95 13.23
CA GLY A 116 2.61 -23.42 13.18
C GLY A 116 3.71 -24.04 14.05
N ALA A 117 3.29 -24.88 14.99
CA ALA A 117 4.13 -25.53 15.98
C ALA A 117 5.34 -26.33 15.41
N ASN A 118 6.38 -26.39 16.26
CA ASN A 118 7.55 -27.27 16.28
C ASN A 118 8.82 -26.79 15.57
N GLY A 119 9.90 -26.77 16.36
CA GLY A 119 11.17 -26.13 16.06
C GLY A 119 12.16 -26.93 15.24
N ALA A 120 12.98 -26.19 14.50
CA ALA A 120 14.39 -26.41 14.23
C ALA A 120 14.97 -25.13 13.59
N PRO A 121 16.22 -24.72 13.87
CA PRO A 121 16.83 -23.59 13.20
C PRO A 121 17.38 -24.07 11.84
N GLN A 122 16.60 -23.88 10.77
CA GLN A 122 17.09 -24.17 9.41
C GLN A 122 17.72 -22.91 8.81
N ALA A 123 19.05 -22.92 8.73
CA ALA A 123 19.81 -22.04 7.86
C ALA A 123 19.36 -22.27 6.40
N GLY A 124 18.70 -21.28 5.82
CA GLY A 124 18.24 -21.31 4.42
C GLY A 124 17.56 -20.00 4.08
N GLY A 125 18.15 -19.23 3.15
CA GLY A 125 17.69 -17.90 2.76
C GLY A 125 16.23 -17.87 2.33
N GLY A 126 15.39 -17.27 3.16
CA GLY A 126 14.09 -16.74 2.77
C GLY A 126 14.22 -15.23 2.77
N GLY A 127 14.45 -14.63 1.59
CA GLY A 127 14.45 -13.18 1.46
C GLY A 127 13.14 -12.64 2.00
N SER A 128 13.22 -11.60 2.84
CA SER A 128 12.08 -10.82 3.31
C SER A 128 11.19 -10.51 2.10
N THR A 129 10.08 -11.23 1.92
CA THR A 129 9.14 -10.91 0.86
C THR A 129 8.37 -9.69 1.32
N SER A 130 9.01 -8.51 1.24
CA SER A 130 8.34 -7.25 1.49
C SER A 130 7.05 -7.25 0.69
N SER A 131 5.92 -7.11 1.37
CA SER A 131 4.60 -7.03 0.73
C SER A 131 4.43 -5.72 -0.05
N LEU A 132 5.42 -4.83 0.08
CA LEU A 132 5.53 -3.52 -0.52
C LEU A 132 6.37 -3.58 -1.79
N SER A 133 6.02 -2.72 -2.75
CA SER A 133 6.94 -2.44 -3.85
C SER A 133 8.04 -1.48 -3.36
N PRO A 134 9.24 -1.48 -3.98
CA PRO A 134 10.29 -0.52 -3.62
C PRO A 134 9.85 0.94 -3.73
N GLN A 135 8.91 1.22 -4.63
CA GLN A 135 8.32 2.56 -4.79
C GLN A 135 7.37 2.92 -3.64
N GLU A 136 6.67 1.93 -3.08
CA GLU A 136 5.83 2.12 -1.90
C GLU A 136 6.69 2.33 -0.65
N GLU A 137 7.79 1.61 -0.50
CA GLU A 137 8.74 1.79 0.60
C GLU A 137 9.32 3.21 0.62
N GLU A 138 9.77 3.71 -0.53
CA GLU A 138 10.28 5.08 -0.66
C GLU A 138 9.19 6.13 -0.36
N TYR A 139 7.97 5.91 -0.84
CA TYR A 139 6.84 6.79 -0.54
C TYR A 139 6.55 6.86 0.96
N VAL A 140 6.51 5.71 1.65
CA VAL A 140 6.26 5.66 3.09
C VAL A 140 7.38 6.34 3.86
N ARG A 141 8.63 6.14 3.47
CA ARG A 141 9.78 6.83 4.09
C ARG A 141 9.63 8.35 4.00
N GLN A 142 9.37 8.87 2.80
CA GLN A 142 9.16 10.31 2.60
C GLN A 142 7.94 10.85 3.36
N TYR A 143 6.86 10.07 3.44
CA TYR A 143 5.67 10.43 4.21
C TYR A 143 5.95 10.47 5.73
N SER A 144 6.72 9.50 6.23
CA SER A 144 7.12 9.44 7.64
C SER A 144 8.04 10.61 8.01
N ASP A 145 8.98 10.97 7.12
CA ASP A 145 9.84 12.15 7.30
C ASP A 145 9.01 13.44 7.33
N LEU A 146 8.02 13.57 6.43
CA LEU A 146 7.08 14.70 6.41
C LEU A 146 6.26 14.76 7.70
N LEU A 147 5.77 13.63 8.18
CA LEU A 147 5.02 13.54 9.43
C LEU A 147 5.89 13.92 10.64
N ALA A 148 7.15 13.46 10.68
CA ALA A 148 8.10 13.82 11.72
C ALA A 148 8.40 15.32 11.72
N ALA A 149 8.59 15.93 10.55
CA ALA A 149 8.78 17.38 10.42
C ALA A 149 7.54 18.16 10.89
N TYR A 150 6.34 17.66 10.61
CA TYR A 150 5.09 18.26 11.08
C TYR A 150 4.93 18.15 12.60
N LYS A 151 5.21 16.98 13.18
CA LYS A 151 5.22 16.76 14.63
C LYS A 151 6.25 17.63 15.35
N GLY A 152 7.41 17.86 14.74
CA GLY A 152 8.46 18.71 15.31
C GLY A 152 8.03 20.16 15.57
N GLN A 153 6.96 20.63 14.92
CA GLN A 153 6.37 21.96 15.19
C GLN A 153 5.57 21.99 16.50
N TRP A 154 5.07 20.84 16.96
CA TRP A 154 4.19 20.69 18.11
C TRP A 154 4.81 19.71 19.11
N THR A 155 5.76 20.18 19.91
CA THR A 155 6.47 19.34 20.90
C THR A 155 5.60 18.90 22.06
N ASP A 156 4.54 19.64 22.36
CA ASP A 156 3.69 19.43 23.53
C ASP A 156 2.50 18.50 23.23
N VAL A 157 2.31 18.12 21.96
CA VAL A 157 1.14 17.35 21.51
C VAL A 157 1.60 16.17 20.66
N ASP A 158 1.38 14.96 21.15
CA ASP A 158 1.59 13.75 20.34
C ASP A 158 0.42 13.55 19.37
N LEU A 159 0.65 13.86 18.11
CA LEU A 159 -0.32 13.70 17.02
C LEU A 159 -0.59 12.24 16.63
N THR A 160 0.26 11.30 17.05
CA THR A 160 0.09 9.85 16.85
C THR A 160 -0.33 9.12 18.12
N GLY A 161 -0.66 9.87 19.17
CA GLY A 161 -1.16 9.32 20.42
C GLY A 161 -2.52 8.65 20.26
N SER A 162 -2.98 8.01 21.33
CA SER A 162 -4.29 7.34 21.34
C SER A 162 -5.42 8.34 21.12
N LEU A 163 -6.31 8.06 20.17
CA LEU A 163 -7.55 8.83 19.98
C LEU A 163 -8.61 8.51 21.06
N GLU A 164 -8.42 7.45 21.84
CA GLU A 164 -9.31 7.09 22.93
C GLU A 164 -9.06 8.02 24.14
N PRO A 165 -10.09 8.69 24.66
CA PRO A 165 -9.91 9.59 25.78
C PRO A 165 -9.53 8.81 27.05
N PRO A 166 -8.57 9.30 27.85
CA PRO A 166 -8.18 8.63 29.09
C PRO A 166 -9.33 8.65 30.10
N ARG A 167 -9.60 7.50 30.73
CA ARG A 167 -10.65 7.36 31.75
C ARG A 167 -10.16 7.73 33.14
N ASP A 168 -8.93 7.34 33.45
CA ASP A 168 -8.28 7.51 34.74
C ASP A 168 -6.83 7.97 34.55
N LEU A 169 -6.29 8.65 35.56
CA LEU A 169 -4.91 9.17 35.53
C LEU A 169 -3.85 8.05 35.63
N PHE A 170 -4.22 6.90 36.20
CA PHE A 170 -3.35 5.74 36.39
C PHE A 170 -4.00 4.50 35.80
N ILE A 171 -3.19 3.66 35.15
CA ILE A 171 -3.61 2.38 34.59
C ILE A 171 -2.71 1.25 35.12
N ASP A 172 -3.33 0.11 35.42
CA ASP A 172 -2.59 -1.12 35.76
C ASP A 172 -2.27 -1.89 34.48
N VAL A 173 -0.98 -1.99 34.15
CA VAL A 173 -0.51 -2.69 32.93
C VAL A 173 0.05 -4.06 33.31
N ARG A 174 -0.39 -5.11 32.61
CA ARG A 174 0.18 -6.46 32.70
C ARG A 174 1.11 -6.73 31.53
N VAL A 175 2.34 -7.16 31.87
CA VAL A 175 3.36 -7.56 30.88
C VAL A 175 2.96 -8.88 30.23
N LEU A 176 2.81 -8.87 28.90
CA LEU A 176 2.52 -10.09 28.12
C LEU A 176 3.79 -10.83 27.67
N LYS A 177 4.90 -10.12 27.52
CA LYS A 177 6.21 -10.65 27.12
C LYS A 177 7.30 -9.83 27.79
N ASP A 178 8.40 -10.51 28.13
CA ASP A 178 9.57 -9.86 28.73
C ASP A 178 10.08 -8.75 27.79
N ALA A 179 10.01 -7.51 28.27
CA ALA A 179 10.41 -6.32 27.50
C ALA A 179 11.73 -5.72 27.99
N GLY A 180 12.40 -6.37 28.94
CA GLY A 180 13.65 -5.88 29.53
C GLY A 180 13.42 -4.57 30.29
N GLU A 181 14.42 -3.69 30.24
CA GLU A 181 14.39 -2.37 30.88
C GLU A 181 13.84 -1.32 29.91
N ILE A 182 12.83 -0.56 30.35
CA ILE A 182 12.22 0.52 29.56
C ILE A 182 12.52 1.85 30.23
N GLN A 183 12.94 2.83 29.43
CA GLN A 183 13.07 4.21 29.87
C GLN A 183 11.74 4.95 29.65
N THR A 184 11.24 5.57 30.70
CA THR A 184 10.08 6.48 30.63
C THR A 184 10.56 7.91 30.84
N GLU A 185 9.76 8.88 30.40
CA GLU A 185 10.03 10.31 30.60
C GLU A 185 10.12 10.72 32.09
N TYR A 186 9.47 9.96 32.99
CA TYR A 186 9.47 10.22 34.44
C TYR A 186 10.53 9.43 35.22
N GLY A 187 11.32 8.58 34.56
CA GLY A 187 12.42 7.84 35.19
C GLY A 187 12.59 6.40 34.71
N HIS A 188 13.57 5.72 35.32
CA HIS A 188 13.92 4.34 35.02
C HIS A 188 12.97 3.38 35.74
N VAL A 189 12.27 2.53 34.97
CA VAL A 189 11.42 1.48 35.52
C VAL A 189 12.16 0.14 35.42
N PRO A 190 12.49 -0.51 36.56
CA PRO A 190 13.24 -1.76 36.53
C PRO A 190 12.38 -2.91 36.00
N ARG A 191 12.85 -3.46 34.88
CA ARG A 191 12.55 -4.76 34.26
C ARG A 191 11.09 -5.25 34.31
N PHE A 192 10.39 -5.14 33.17
CA PHE A 192 9.09 -5.77 32.96
C PHE A 192 9.25 -7.27 32.66
N LEU A 193 8.98 -8.11 33.67
CA LEU A 193 8.94 -9.57 33.55
C LEU A 193 7.50 -10.07 33.47
N ALA A 194 7.21 -10.94 32.51
CA ALA A 194 5.96 -11.68 32.46
C ALA A 194 5.93 -12.65 33.65
N ARG A 195 4.92 -12.53 34.52
CA ARG A 195 4.64 -13.57 35.52
C ARG A 195 3.88 -14.72 34.83
N PRO A 196 4.23 -15.99 35.12
CA PRO A 196 3.54 -17.15 34.56
C PRO A 196 2.07 -17.21 34.98
#